data_AF-A0A7W5NSQ0-F1
#
_entry.id   AF-A0A7W5NSQ0-F1
#
_cell.length_a   1.000
_cell.length_b   1.000
_cell.length_c   1.000
_cell.angle_alpha   90.00
_cell.angle_beta   90.00
_cell.angle_gamma   90.00
#
_symmetry.space_group_name_H-M   'P 1'
#
loop_
_entity.id
_entity.type
_entity.pdbx_description
1 polymer ?
#
loop_
_entity_poly.entity_id
_entity_poly.type
_entity_poly.pdbx_seq_one_letter_code
_entity_poly.pdbx_strand_id
1 'polypeptide(L)' 'MTDCSCEHPLNDSQYMERGGQHLKSCPRCSSQAGRHVFHPVGHFGMRTMADGQEIVQSWCPACRSNSTPEKPVYACR' A
#
# COMPACT_ATOMS: atom_id res chain seq x y z
N MET A 1 4.14 -12.86 16.70
CA MET A 1 3.07 -12.70 15.69
C MET A 1 2.59 -11.26 15.77
N THR A 2 3.30 -10.35 15.11
CA THR A 2 2.94 -8.93 15.11
C THR A 2 2.31 -8.66 13.76
N ASP A 3 1.05 -9.06 13.65
CA ASP A 3 0.21 -8.96 12.46
C ASP A 3 -0.18 -7.48 12.33
N CYS A 4 0.75 -6.68 11.79
CA CYS A 4 0.80 -5.21 11.76
C CYS A 4 1.21 -4.54 13.09
N SER A 5 2.39 -3.91 13.12
CA SER A 5 2.69 -2.89 14.12
C SER A 5 1.84 -1.66 13.84
N CYS A 6 0.62 -1.62 14.36
CA CYS A 6 -0.39 -0.57 14.15
C CYS A 6 -0.07 0.77 14.83
N GLU A 7 1.21 1.09 15.07
CA GLU A 7 1.62 2.38 15.64
C GLU A 7 1.95 3.41 14.55
N HIS A 8 1.98 2.98 13.28
CA HIS A 8 2.16 3.88 12.15
C HIS A 8 0.82 4.48 11.70
N PRO A 9 0.81 5.77 11.34
CA PRO A 9 -0.43 6.45 10.99
C PRO A 9 -0.98 5.94 9.64
N LEU A 10 -2.30 5.84 9.53
CA LEU A 10 -3.00 5.26 8.36
C LEU A 10 -2.80 6.06 7.05
N ASN A 11 -2.35 7.30 7.16
CA ASN A 11 -2.00 8.18 6.05
C ASN A 11 -0.56 7.96 5.54
N ASP A 12 0.15 6.97 6.10
CA ASP A 12 1.48 6.59 5.66
C ASP A 12 1.50 5.23 4.96
N SER A 13 2.35 5.10 3.93
CA SER A 13 2.46 3.87 3.15
C SER A 13 3.37 2.88 3.85
N GLN A 14 2.80 1.77 4.33
CA GLN A 14 3.52 0.72 5.04
C GLN A 14 3.90 -0.41 4.10
N TYR A 15 5.00 -1.09 4.39
CA TYR A 15 5.46 -2.27 3.66
C TYR A 15 5.40 -3.48 4.56
N MET A 16 5.08 -4.63 3.99
CA MET A 16 5.00 -5.88 4.70
C MET A 16 5.41 -7.02 3.78
N GLU A 17 6.11 -8.01 4.33
CA GLU A 17 6.29 -9.29 3.66
C GLU A 17 5.41 -10.34 4.33
N ARG A 18 4.60 -11.04 3.54
CA ARG A 18 3.73 -12.10 4.06
C ARG A 18 3.73 -13.29 3.11
N GLY A 19 4.19 -14.44 3.60
CA GLY A 19 4.24 -15.68 2.80
C GLY A 19 5.08 -15.54 1.53
N GLY A 20 6.21 -14.81 1.59
CA GLY A 20 7.08 -14.55 0.44
C GLY A 20 6.56 -13.51 -0.57
N GLN A 21 5.43 -12.86 -0.28
CA GLN A 21 4.91 -11.76 -1.11
C GLN A 21 5.20 -10.42 -0.45
N HIS A 22 5.76 -9.50 -1.23
CA HIS A 22 5.90 -8.10 -0.84
C HIS A 22 4.57 -7.37 -1.04
N LEU A 23 4.02 -6.91 0.06
CA LEU A 23 2.79 -6.14 0.12
C LEU A 23 3.09 -4.71 0.55
N LYS A 24 2.25 -3.79 0.09
CA LYS A 24 2.31 -2.38 0.43
C LYS A 24 0.92 -1.86 0.76
N SER A 25 0.81 -1.04 1.79
CA SER A 25 -0.43 -0.36 2.13
C SER A 25 -0.59 0.94 1.35
N CYS A 26 -1.81 1.17 0.89
CA CYS A 26 -2.16 2.45 0.28
C CYS A 26 -2.65 3.39 1.41
N PRO A 27 -2.05 4.57 1.61
CA PRO A 27 -2.48 5.54 2.60
C PRO A 27 -3.97 5.87 2.54
N ARG A 28 -4.47 6.08 1.32
CA ARG A 28 -5.85 6.48 1.09
C ARG A 28 -6.82 5.33 1.35
N CYS A 29 -6.51 4.12 0.89
CA CYS A 29 -7.34 2.94 1.19
C CYS A 29 -7.35 2.66 2.70
N SER A 30 -6.20 2.75 3.35
CA SER A 30 -6.05 2.45 4.78
C SER A 30 -6.81 3.46 5.64
N SER A 31 -6.69 4.75 5.30
CA SER A 31 -7.43 5.83 5.94
C SER A 31 -8.95 5.68 5.77
N GLN A 32 -9.42 5.29 4.57
CA GLN A 32 -10.86 5.05 4.34
C GLN A 32 -11.38 3.81 5.06
N ALA A 33 -10.55 2.76 5.18
CA ALA A 33 -10.92 1.52 5.87
C ALA A 33 -10.79 1.60 7.40
N GLY A 34 -10.16 2.66 7.92
CA GLY A 34 -9.85 2.82 9.35
C GLY A 34 -8.79 1.85 9.86
N ARG A 35 -8.06 1.17 8.96
CA ARG A 35 -7.04 0.17 9.27
C ARG A 35 -6.07 0.01 8.10
N HIS A 36 -4.86 -0.47 8.35
CA HIS A 36 -3.90 -0.71 7.27
C HIS A 36 -4.36 -1.84 6.36
N VAL A 37 -4.55 -1.52 5.08
CA VAL A 37 -4.93 -2.48 4.04
C VAL A 37 -3.80 -2.62 3.03
N PHE A 38 -3.44 -3.86 2.71
CA PHE A 38 -2.26 -4.23 1.96
C PHE A 38 -2.64 -4.82 0.61
N HIS A 39 -1.96 -4.34 -0.42
CA HIS A 39 -2.04 -4.84 -1.79
C HIS A 39 -0.65 -5.28 -2.25
N PRO A 40 -0.53 -6.15 -3.27
CA PRO A 40 0.76 -6.53 -3.83
C PRO A 40 1.53 -5.30 -4.28
N VAL A 41 2.80 -5.19 -3.89
CA VAL A 41 3.63 -4.02 -4.25
C VAL A 41 3.70 -3.83 -5.77
N GLY A 42 3.68 -4.93 -6.52
CA GLY A 42 3.66 -4.92 -7.99
C GLY A 42 2.46 -4.20 -8.61
N HIS A 43 1.31 -4.14 -7.92
CA HIS A 43 0.13 -3.41 -8.42
C HIS A 43 0.29 -1.89 -8.30
N PHE A 44 1.14 -1.38 -7.41
CA PHE A 44 1.31 0.06 -7.26
C PHE A 44 1.95 0.68 -8.50
N GLY A 45 2.75 -0.09 -9.23
CA GLY A 45 3.54 0.39 -10.35
C GLY A 45 4.71 1.27 -9.90
N MET A 46 5.62 1.50 -10.84
CA MET A 46 6.80 2.33 -10.64
C MET A 46 6.54 3.75 -11.15
N ARG A 47 7.26 4.73 -10.60
CA ARG A 47 7.47 6.04 -11.22
C ARG A 47 8.95 6.26 -11.43
N THR A 48 9.29 6.82 -12.57
CA THR A 48 10.60 7.38 -12.81
C THR A 48 10.65 8.78 -12.20
N MET A 49 11.60 8.99 -11.30
CA MET A 49 11.90 10.30 -10.73
C MET A 49 12.70 11.15 -11.73
N ALA A 50 12.84 12.45 -11.46
CA ALA A 50 13.52 13.39 -12.36
C ALA A 50 15.02 13.07 -12.56
N ASP A 51 15.62 12.37 -11.59
CA ASP A 51 16.99 11.84 -11.60
C ASP A 51 17.11 10.48 -12.34
N GLY A 52 16.02 9.97 -12.90
CA GLY A 52 15.98 8.68 -13.60
C GLY A 52 15.77 7.48 -12.69
N GLN A 53 15.66 7.66 -11.37
CA GLN A 53 15.45 6.56 -10.44
C GLN A 53 14.00 6.05 -10.50
N GLU A 54 13.81 4.75 -10.65
CA GLU A 54 12.50 4.13 -10.56
C GLU A 54 12.14 3.79 -9.11
N ILE A 55 11.07 4.39 -8.59
CA ILE A 55 10.56 4.11 -7.25
C ILE A 55 9.09 3.68 -7.27
N VAL A 56 8.69 2.85 -6.32
CA VAL A 56 7.30 2.39 -6.20
C VAL A 56 6.39 3.56 -5.86
N GLN A 57 5.26 3.66 -6.54
CA GLN A 57 4.25 4.69 -6.27
C GLN A 57 3.70 4.60 -4.85
N SER A 58 3.47 5.74 -4.19
CA SER A 58 2.94 5.77 -2.81
C SER A 58 1.50 5.27 -2.71
N TRP A 59 0.69 5.50 -3.75
CA TRP A 59 -0.73 5.16 -3.79
C TRP A 59 -1.02 4.09 -4.84
N CYS A 60 -2.01 3.24 -4.56
CA CYS A 60 -2.46 2.22 -5.51
C CYS A 60 -3.03 2.89 -6.78
N PRO A 61 -3.01 2.21 -7.95
CA PRO A 61 -3.46 2.77 -9.22
C PRO A 61 -4.89 3.31 -9.15
N ALA A 62 -5.79 2.63 -8.44
CA ALA A 62 -7.15 3.10 -8.25
C ALA A 62 -7.21 4.43 -7.48
N CYS A 63 -6.50 4.57 -6.35
CA CYS A 63 -6.45 5.83 -5.61
C CYS A 63 -5.79 6.96 -6.39
N ARG A 64 -4.82 6.66 -7.28
CA ARG A 64 -4.20 7.63 -8.20
C ARG A 64 -5.17 8.08 -9.28
N SER A 65 -5.93 7.15 -9.85
CA SER A 65 -6.94 7.42 -10.89
C SER A 65 -8.33 7.77 -10.32
N ASN A 66 -8.42 8.03 -9.01
CA ASN A 66 -9.68 8.28 -8.28
C ASN A 66 -10.80 7.25 -8.56
N SER A 67 -10.40 6.01 -8.81
CA SER A 67 -11.26 4.84 -9.07
C SER A 67 -11.42 3.98 -7.82
N THR A 68 -12.34 3.02 -7.86
CA THR A 68 -12.56 2.06 -6.76
C THR A 68 -11.35 1.14 -6.61
N PRO A 69 -10.70 1.09 -5.43
CA PRO A 69 -9.59 0.19 -5.18
C PRO A 69 -10.01 -1.27 -5.22
N GLU A 70 -9.12 -2.11 -5.74
CA GLU A 70 -9.30 -3.57 -5.72
C GLU A 70 -9.36 -4.08 -4.28
N LYS A 71 -9.90 -5.28 -4.09
CA LYS A 71 -9.92 -5.90 -2.76
C LYS A 71 -8.48 -6.03 -2.23
N PRO A 72 -8.21 -5.59 -0.98
CA PRO A 72 -6.91 -5.81 -0.38
C PRO A 72 -6.69 -7.30 -0.16
N VAL A 73 -5.45 -7.73 -0.40
CA VAL A 73 -5.02 -9.12 -0.18
C VAL A 73 -4.98 -9.43 1.30
N TYR A 74 -4.69 -8.41 2.11
CA TYR A 74 -4.63 -8.52 3.54
C TYR A 74 -4.99 -7.18 4.19
N ALA A 75 -5.60 -7.24 5.37
CA ALA A 75 -5.93 -6.07 6.18
C ALA A 75 -5.64 -6.41 7.63
N CYS A 76 -5.01 -5.49 8.36
CA CYS A 76 -4.85 -5.64 9.79
C CYS A 76 -6.24 -5.72 10.45
N ARG A 77 -6.32 -6.47 11.55
CA ARG A 77 -7.56 -6.60 12.33
C ARG A 77 -7.64 -5.54 13.41
#